data_AF-A0A3D2SAL4-F1
#
_entry.id   AF-A0A3D2SAL4-F1
#
_cell.length_a   1.000
_cell.length_b   1.000
_cell.length_c   1.000
_cell.angle_alpha   90.00
_cell.angle_beta   90.00
_cell.angle_gamma   90.00
#
_symmetry.space_group_name_H-M   'P 1'
#
loop_
_entity.id
_entity.type
_entity.pdbx_description
1 polymer ?
#
loop_
_entity_poly.entity_id
_entity_poly.type
_entity_poly.pdbx_seq_one_letter_code
_entity_poly.pdbx_strand_id
1 'polypeptide(L)'
;TQKLTRKAAAEFSFFLAVPTMFAATIYKLYQFYDDGNSFGSAEIPPLVIGNVLAFIIAIIAMRSFVAYLTKYGFKVFGWYRIAIGTVIIVMLALGFDLQIV
;
A
#
# COMPACT_ATOMS: atom_id res chain seq x y z
N THR A 1 22.23 -15.35 -10.20
CA THR A 1 21.19 -15.10 -9.19
C THR A 1 21.71 -14.07 -8.20
N GLN A 2 21.19 -12.83 -8.21
CA GLN A 2 21.62 -11.82 -7.23
C GLN A 2 21.34 -12.33 -5.82
N LYS A 3 22.38 -12.68 -5.07
CA LYS A 3 22.30 -13.22 -3.70
C LYS A 3 22.03 -12.08 -2.69
N LEU A 4 20.97 -11.30 -2.90
CA LEU A 4 20.55 -10.30 -1.91
C LEU A 4 19.96 -11.00 -0.69
N THR A 5 20.36 -10.55 0.50
CA THR A 5 19.70 -10.99 1.73
C THR A 5 18.24 -10.53 1.69
N ARG A 6 17.33 -11.29 2.31
CA ARG A 6 15.90 -10.94 2.37
C ARG A 6 15.68 -9.51 2.91
N LYS A 7 16.55 -9.08 3.83
CA LYS A 7 16.61 -7.72 4.36
C LYS A 7 16.92 -6.69 3.28
N ALA A 8 18.05 -6.86 2.58
CA ALA A 8 18.50 -5.92 1.56
C ALA A 8 17.49 -5.82 0.39
N ALA A 9 16.90 -6.95 -0.02
CA ALA A 9 15.86 -6.96 -1.04
C ALA A 9 14.60 -6.19 -0.60
N ALA A 10 14.17 -6.33 0.66
CA ALA A 10 13.03 -5.60 1.20
C ALA A 10 13.31 -4.10 1.31
N GLU A 11 14.46 -3.70 1.87
CA GLU A 11 14.87 -2.29 2.00
C GLU A 11 14.99 -1.62 0.63
N PHE A 12 15.61 -2.30 -0.36
CA PHE A 12 15.67 -1.81 -1.73
C PHE A 12 14.28 -1.60 -2.33
N SER A 13 13.35 -2.54 -2.10
CA SER A 13 11.97 -2.40 -2.59
C SER A 13 11.26 -1.19 -1.97
N PHE A 14 11.46 -0.91 -0.68
CA PHE A 14 10.93 0.29 -0.04
C PHE A 14 11.53 1.58 -0.62
N PHE A 15 12.85 1.60 -0.87
CA PHE A 15 13.49 2.76 -1.49
C PHE A 15 12.98 3.00 -2.91
N LEU A 16 12.76 1.94 -3.70
CA LEU A 16 12.20 2.05 -5.05
C LEU A 16 10.71 2.44 -5.04
N ALA A 17 9.98 2.11 -3.98
CA ALA A 17 8.59 2.52 -3.81
C ALA A 17 8.42 4.05 -3.67
N VAL A 18 9.41 4.76 -3.12
CA VAL A 18 9.34 6.22 -2.92
C VAL A 18 9.17 7.00 -4.24
N PRO A 19 10.09 6.90 -5.23
CA PRO A 19 9.93 7.65 -6.49
C PRO A 19 8.74 7.18 -7.31
N THR A 20 8.41 5.88 -7.26
CA THR A 20 7.32 5.31 -8.05
C THR A 20 5.94 5.72 -7.52
N MET A 21 5.71 5.63 -6.20
CA MET A 21 4.47 6.09 -5.59
C MET A 21 4.33 7.61 -5.62
N PHE A 22 5.44 8.35 -5.48
CA PHE A 22 5.42 9.80 -5.60
C PHE A 22 5.00 10.24 -7.01
N ALA A 23 5.58 9.64 -8.05
CA ALA A 23 5.18 9.89 -9.44
C ALA A 23 3.70 9.52 -9.67
N ALA A 24 3.26 8.36 -9.18
CA ALA A 24 1.86 7.94 -9.31
C ALA A 24 0.88 8.88 -8.58
N THR A 25 1.27 9.39 -7.40
CA THR A 25 0.45 10.34 -6.62
C THR A 25 0.32 11.67 -7.34
N ILE A 26 1.42 12.21 -7.87
CA ILE A 26 1.37 13.44 -8.68
C ILE A 26 0.49 13.25 -9.91
N TYR A 27 0.64 12.13 -10.62
CA TYR A 27 -0.17 11.84 -11.80
C TYR A 27 -1.66 11.75 -11.47
N LYS A 28 -2.02 11.04 -10.38
CA LYS A 28 -3.40 10.97 -9.90
C LYS A 28 -3.95 12.33 -9.46
N LEU A 29 -3.13 13.14 -8.81
CA LEU A 29 -3.52 14.49 -8.40
C LEU A 29 -3.78 15.38 -9.61
N TYR A 30 -2.93 15.30 -10.64
CA TYR A 30 -3.14 16.01 -11.90
C TYR A 30 -4.45 15.60 -12.57
N GLN A 31 -4.70 14.30 -12.72
CA GLN A 31 -5.95 13.78 -13.29
C GLN A 31 -7.18 14.23 -12.49
N PHE A 32 -7.10 14.23 -11.16
CA PHE A 32 -8.19 14.68 -10.30
C PHE A 32 -8.60 16.14 -10.58
N TYR A 33 -7.63 17.03 -10.79
CA TYR A 33 -7.90 18.42 -11.17
C TYR A 33 -8.37 18.57 -12.63
N ASP A 34 -7.84 17.76 -13.54
CA ASP A 34 -8.24 17.76 -14.96
C ASP A 34 -9.70 17.31 -15.15
N ASP A 35 -10.16 16.38 -14.31
CA ASP A 35 -11.56 15.93 -14.21
C ASP A 35 -12.50 17.00 -13.60
N GLY A 36 -11.99 18.19 -13.26
CA GLY A 36 -12.76 19.31 -12.72
C GLY A 36 -13.03 19.26 -11.22
N ASN A 37 -12.39 18.35 -10.49
CA ASN A 37 -12.55 18.25 -9.05
C ASN A 37 -11.66 19.29 -8.32
N SER A 38 -12.11 19.71 -7.14
CA SER A 38 -11.36 20.62 -6.27
C SER A 38 -11.43 20.14 -4.83
N PHE A 39 -10.36 20.34 -4.06
CA PHE A 39 -10.42 20.13 -2.62
C PHE A 39 -11.09 21.34 -1.96
N GLY A 40 -12.23 21.10 -1.31
CA GLY A 40 -12.89 22.07 -0.47
C GLY A 40 -12.33 22.10 0.94
N SER A 41 -12.94 22.91 1.79
CA SER A 41 -12.58 23.02 3.21
C SER A 41 -12.89 21.76 4.03
N ALA A 42 -13.74 20.87 3.52
CA ALA A 42 -14.13 19.64 4.20
C ALA A 42 -13.14 18.49 3.98
N GLU A 43 -12.48 18.44 2.82
CA GLU A 43 -11.60 17.35 2.39
C GLU A 43 -10.15 17.55 2.84
N ILE A 44 -9.72 18.80 3.03
CA ILE A 44 -8.36 19.14 3.45
C ILE A 44 -8.03 18.61 4.86
N PRO A 45 -8.87 18.80 5.90
CA PRO A 45 -8.58 18.29 7.24
C PRO A 45 -8.33 16.77 7.30
N PRO A 46 -9.21 15.89 6.76
CA PRO A 46 -8.95 14.45 6.78
C PRO A 46 -7.74 14.06 5.92
N LEU A 47 -7.44 14.77 4.83
CA LEU A 47 -6.26 14.51 4.00
C LEU A 47 -4.97 14.75 4.79
N VAL A 48 -4.88 15.86 5.52
CA VAL A 48 -3.70 16.20 6.34
C VAL A 48 -3.55 15.23 7.50
N ILE A 49 -4.63 14.96 8.25
CA ILE A 49 -4.59 14.04 9.39
C ILE A 49 -4.23 12.62 8.92
N GLY A 50 -4.86 12.16 7.84
CA GLY A 50 -4.59 10.86 7.23
C GLY A 50 -3.14 10.74 6.76
N ASN A 51 -2.58 11.78 6.15
CA ASN A 51 -1.18 11.78 5.70
C ASN A 51 -0.21 11.66 6.89
N VAL A 52 -0.40 12.47 7.93
CA VAL A 52 0.45 12.41 9.15
C VAL A 52 0.34 11.05 9.82
N LEU A 53 -0.86 10.52 9.99
CA LEU A 53 -1.08 9.22 10.61
C LEU A 53 -0.45 8.09 9.76
N ALA A 54 -0.66 8.12 8.44
CA ALA A 54 -0.07 7.16 7.52
C ALA A 54 1.46 7.20 7.54
N PHE A 55 2.06 8.39 7.63
CA PHE A 55 3.51 8.55 7.73
C PHE A 55 4.08 7.88 8.99
N ILE A 56 3.45 8.11 10.15
CA ILE A 56 3.87 7.50 11.42
C ILE A 56 3.72 5.97 11.35
N ILE A 57 2.56 5.47 10.89
CA ILE A 57 2.30 4.04 10.76
C ILE A 57 3.27 3.40 9.77
N ALA A 58 3.58 4.06 8.65
CA ALA A 58 4.48 3.54 7.62
C ALA A 58 5.90 3.31 8.16
N ILE A 59 6.45 4.22 8.96
CA ILE A 59 7.79 4.06 9.57
C ILE A 59 7.80 2.87 10.52
N ILE A 60 6.77 2.75 11.36
CA ILE A 60 6.64 1.64 12.33
C ILE A 60 6.48 0.31 11.57
N ALA A 61 5.59 0.29 10.58
CA ALA A 61 5.30 -0.88 9.77
C ALA A 61 6.53 -1.34 8.98
N MET A 62 7.28 -0.42 8.35
CA MET A 62 8.48 -0.75 7.60
C MET A 62 9.52 -1.46 8.49
N ARG A 63 9.82 -0.89 9.67
CA ARG A 63 10.81 -1.47 10.60
C ARG A 63 10.37 -2.85 11.09
N SER A 64 9.12 -2.96 11.54
CA SER A 64 8.55 -4.22 12.02
C SER A 64 8.49 -5.29 10.93
N PHE A 65 8.12 -4.91 9.70
CA PHE A 65 8.01 -5.81 8.56
C PHE A 65 9.39 -6.36 8.15
N VAL A 66 10.39 -5.50 8.02
CA VAL A 66 11.76 -5.93 7.68
C VAL A 66 12.31 -6.86 8.77
N ALA A 67 12.10 -6.55 10.04
CA ALA A 67 12.52 -7.40 11.16
C ALA A 67 11.77 -8.76 11.21
N TYR A 68 10.48 -8.76 10.87
CA TYR A 68 9.70 -10.00 10.80
C TYR A 68 10.16 -10.89 9.66
N LEU A 69 10.37 -10.31 8.48
CA LEU A 69 10.79 -11.05 7.28
C LEU A 69 12.16 -11.70 7.42
N THR A 70 13.09 -11.03 8.09
CA THR A 70 14.41 -11.61 8.34
C THR A 70 14.34 -12.82 9.27
N LYS A 71 13.39 -12.86 10.20
CA LYS A 71 13.22 -13.96 11.18
C LYS A 71 12.34 -15.11 10.68
N TYR A 72 11.17 -14.82 10.11
CA TYR A 72 10.15 -15.83 9.77
C TYR A 72 10.00 -16.07 8.26
N GLY A 73 10.54 -15.18 7.41
CA GLY A 73 10.39 -15.26 5.96
C GLY A 73 8.98 -14.95 5.45
N PHE A 74 8.74 -15.22 4.16
CA PHE A 74 7.52 -14.78 3.45
C PHE A 74 6.32 -15.75 3.57
N LYS A 75 6.47 -16.92 4.21
CA LYS A 75 5.42 -17.98 4.19
C LYS A 75 4.07 -17.50 4.71
N VAL A 76 4.05 -16.78 5.83
CA VAL A 76 2.80 -16.28 6.44
C VAL A 76 2.10 -15.28 5.52
N PHE A 77 2.85 -14.39 4.86
CA PHE A 77 2.29 -13.45 3.89
C PHE A 77 1.72 -14.15 2.64
N GLY A 78 2.34 -15.26 2.23
CA GLY A 78 1.82 -16.08 1.13
C GLY A 78 0.44 -16.67 1.46
N TRP A 79 0.30 -17.28 2.65
CA TRP A 79 -0.99 -17.84 3.06
C TRP A 79 -2.02 -16.71 3.31
N TYR A 80 -1.64 -15.62 3.97
CA TYR A 80 -2.52 -14.45 4.10
C TYR A 80 -3.12 -13.98 2.76
N ARG A 81 -2.30 -13.91 1.70
CA ARG A 81 -2.77 -13.52 0.35
C ARG A 81 -3.69 -14.55 -0.29
N ILE A 82 -3.39 -15.85 -0.18
CA ILE A 82 -4.26 -16.89 -0.76
C ILE A 82 -5.60 -16.92 -0.01
N ALA A 83 -5.62 -16.74 1.31
CA ALA A 83 -6.85 -16.69 2.10
C ALA A 83 -7.75 -15.54 1.65
N ILE A 84 -7.22 -14.31 1.63
CA ILE A 84 -7.97 -13.13 1.19
C ILE A 84 -8.38 -13.25 -0.28
N GLY A 85 -7.47 -13.68 -1.16
CA GLY A 85 -7.79 -13.86 -2.57
C GLY A 85 -8.95 -14.85 -2.77
N THR A 86 -8.97 -15.94 -2.00
CA THR A 86 -10.07 -16.91 -2.03
C THR A 86 -11.38 -16.29 -1.55
N VAL A 87 -11.34 -15.51 -0.45
CA VAL A 87 -12.52 -14.80 0.06
C VAL A 87 -13.10 -13.85 -0.98
N ILE A 88 -12.24 -13.06 -1.65
CA ILE A 88 -12.66 -12.12 -2.70
C ILE A 88 -13.31 -12.89 -3.87
N ILE A 89 -12.71 -13.99 -4.32
CA ILE A 89 -13.26 -14.82 -5.40
C ILE A 89 -14.62 -15.40 -5.02
N VAL A 90 -14.77 -15.88 -3.79
CA VAL A 90 -16.06 -16.41 -3.29
C VAL A 90 -17.11 -15.31 -3.22
N MET A 91 -16.76 -14.12 -2.71
CA MET A 91 -17.68 -12.98 -2.69
C MET A 91 -18.13 -12.58 -4.10
N LEU A 92 -17.21 -12.53 -5.07
CA LEU A 92 -17.55 -12.28 -6.47
C LEU A 92 -18.48 -13.36 -7.04
N ALA A 93 -18.20 -14.64 -6.75
CA ALA A 93 -19.01 -15.76 -7.23
C ALA A 93 -20.43 -15.77 -6.62
N LEU A 94 -20.59 -15.24 -5.41
CA LEU A 94 -21.87 -15.06 -4.74
C LEU A 94 -22.62 -13.79 -5.19
N GLY A 95 -22.06 -13.02 -6.12
CA GLY A 95 -22.69 -11.83 -6.69
C GLY A 95 -22.62 -10.59 -5.78
N PHE A 96 -21.70 -10.55 -4.81
CA PHE A 96 -21.46 -9.33 -4.05
C PHE A 96 -20.76 -8.30 -4.94
N ASP A 97 -21.37 -7.12 -5.05
CA ASP A 97 -20.82 -5.99 -5.79
C ASP A 97 -19.62 -5.43 -4.98
N LEU A 98 -18.42 -5.84 -5.36
CA LEU A 98 -17.17 -5.33 -4.81
C LEU A 98 -16.82 -4.00 -5.49
N GLN A 99 -17.71 -3.02 -5.35
CA GLN A 99 -17.44 -1.64 -5.72
C GLN A 99 -16.46 -1.06 -4.70
N ILE A 100 -15.24 -0.80 -5.16
CA ILE A 100 -14.30 0.07 -4.46
C ILE A 100 -14.81 1.48 -4.71
N VAL A 101 -15.49 2.04 -3.71
CA VAL A 101 -15.88 3.46 -3.65
C VAL A 101 -14.65 4.36 -3.82
#